data_AF-A0A1G0WL70-F1
#
_entry.id   AF-A0A1G0WL70-F1
#
_cell.length_a   1.000
_cell.length_b   1.000
_cell.length_c   1.000
_cell.angle_alpha   90.00
_cell.angle_beta   90.00
_cell.angle_gamma   90.00
#
_symmetry.space_group_name_H-M   'P 1'
#
loop_
_entity.id
_entity.type
_entity.pdbx_description
1 polymer ?
#
loop_
_entity_poly.entity_id
_entity_poly.type
_entity_poly.pdbx_seq_one_letter_code
_entity_poly.pdbx_strand_id
1 'polypeptide(L)'
;MQDMKDKEIEINFRNVLRTPVRWFGIIYPYFIAAFVFIGLIYIHKLDIIHTNETPPVLKDTTEVIEDLTPVKGEVSVGIDLVTIKKPSEKQIQKGEELYIANCAVCHGEQGNGDGPGGIALQPKPRNYHESEGWKNGNSFSQIFKTLQEGIPKTGMTSYDFLSVEDRLDIIHYMKTITPELPGVTESEIKDMDQTYSLSAGRKVPSQIPVSMAVVKLADESKSDKDNVKKIIEHIKNNPNEPGYDIFNTIAVNKMKAVSTLLKSQIWRGGANEFLNFVITNRQSGFKPDIMLLSKDDLSILYNYLSGLIKVNQTI
;
A
#
# COMPACT_ATOMS: atom_id res chain seq x y z
N MET A 1 -28.65 -95.55 12.52
CA MET A 1 -29.83 -94.73 12.86
C MET A 1 -29.65 -94.30 14.30
N GLN A 2 -29.48 -92.98 14.52
CA GLN A 2 -29.41 -92.27 15.81
C GLN A 2 -28.25 -92.69 16.76
N ASP A 3 -27.59 -91.80 17.50
CA ASP A 3 -28.06 -90.51 17.99
C ASP A 3 -26.91 -89.49 18.09
N MET A 4 -27.25 -88.23 17.85
CA MET A 4 -26.36 -87.09 17.95
C MET A 4 -26.52 -86.43 19.32
N LYS A 5 -25.41 -85.86 19.79
CA LYS A 5 -25.32 -84.76 20.79
C LYS A 5 -25.53 -85.17 22.25
N ASP A 6 -24.41 -85.30 22.94
CA ASP A 6 -24.04 -84.32 23.97
C ASP A 6 -22.56 -84.00 23.81
N LYS A 7 -22.25 -82.84 23.20
CA LYS A 7 -20.95 -82.20 23.38
C LYS A 7 -21.20 -81.02 24.30
N GLU A 8 -21.04 -81.27 25.59
CA GLU A 8 -20.88 -80.19 26.56
C GLU A 8 -19.75 -79.29 26.06
N ILE A 9 -20.10 -78.04 25.74
CA ILE A 9 -19.16 -76.99 25.41
C ILE A 9 -18.58 -76.52 26.74
N GLU A 10 -17.70 -77.33 27.33
CA GLU A 10 -16.81 -76.83 28.38
C GLU A 10 -15.82 -75.88 27.72
N ILE A 11 -16.04 -74.58 27.92
CA ILE A 11 -15.08 -73.55 27.53
C ILE A 11 -13.83 -73.77 28.39
N ASN A 12 -12.83 -74.44 27.81
CA ASN A 12 -11.55 -74.64 28.48
C ASN A 12 -10.76 -73.31 28.46
N PHE A 13 -11.01 -72.45 29.47
CA PHE A 13 -10.44 -71.11 29.61
C PHE A 13 -8.90 -71.08 29.54
N ARG A 14 -8.23 -72.19 29.91
CA ARG A 14 -6.77 -72.32 29.86
C ARG A 14 -6.21 -72.29 28.43
N ASN A 15 -6.98 -72.79 27.45
CA ASN A 15 -6.61 -72.78 26.04
C ASN A 15 -6.96 -71.47 25.33
N VAL A 16 -7.89 -70.68 25.86
CA VAL A 16 -8.24 -69.35 25.33
C VAL A 16 -7.06 -68.37 25.47
N LEU A 17 -6.33 -68.45 26.59
CA LEU A 17 -5.17 -67.60 26.87
C LEU A 17 -3.97 -67.87 25.95
N ARG A 18 -3.88 -69.05 25.30
CA ARG A 18 -2.71 -69.47 24.49
C ARG A 18 -2.80 -69.13 23.00
N THR A 19 -3.96 -68.69 22.49
CA THR A 19 -4.14 -68.34 21.08
C THR A 19 -4.37 -66.83 20.91
N PRO A 20 -3.44 -66.07 20.31
CA PRO A 20 -3.51 -64.60 20.24
C PRO A 20 -4.72 -64.08 19.45
N VAL A 21 -5.23 -64.85 18.48
CA VAL A 21 -6.36 -64.45 17.63
C VAL A 21 -7.69 -64.37 18.41
N ARG A 22 -7.88 -65.21 19.44
CA ARG A 22 -9.13 -65.21 20.24
C ARG A 22 -9.20 -64.05 21.23
N TRP A 23 -8.06 -63.45 21.58
CA TRP A 23 -8.02 -62.22 22.36
C TRP A 23 -8.55 -61.02 21.59
N PHE A 24 -8.37 -61.00 20.27
CA PHE A 24 -8.84 -59.90 19.44
C PHE A 24 -10.34 -59.67 19.58
N GLY A 25 -11.16 -60.73 19.57
CA GLY A 25 -12.62 -60.61 19.73
C GLY A 25 -13.06 -60.07 21.10
N ILE A 26 -12.28 -60.31 22.16
CA ILE A 26 -12.57 -59.80 23.50
C ILE A 26 -12.07 -58.38 23.66
N ILE A 27 -10.87 -58.05 23.16
CA ILE A 27 -10.23 -56.75 23.37
C ILE A 27 -10.77 -55.68 22.40
N TYR A 28 -11.12 -56.05 21.16
CA TYR A 28 -11.62 -55.14 20.13
C TYR A 28 -12.82 -54.25 20.54
N PRO A 29 -13.88 -54.76 21.20
CA PRO A 29 -14.97 -53.89 21.66
C PRO A 29 -14.52 -52.85 22.70
N TYR A 30 -13.52 -53.15 23.54
CA TYR A 30 -12.97 -52.17 24.48
C TYR A 30 -12.17 -51.07 23.78
N PHE A 31 -11.44 -51.40 22.70
CA PHE A 31 -10.80 -50.38 21.87
C PHE A 31 -11.80 -49.48 21.18
N ILE A 32 -12.89 -50.03 20.63
CA ILE A 32 -13.98 -49.24 20.06
C ILE A 32 -14.58 -48.32 21.13
N ALA A 33 -14.89 -48.86 22.32
CA ALA A 33 -15.43 -48.06 23.41
C ALA A 33 -14.46 -46.94 23.84
N ALA A 34 -13.15 -47.22 23.89
CA ALA A 34 -12.13 -46.23 24.21
C ALA A 34 -12.06 -45.13 23.13
N PHE A 35 -12.08 -45.48 21.84
CA PHE A 35 -12.09 -44.51 20.74
C PHE A 35 -13.35 -43.65 20.77
N VAL A 36 -14.53 -44.23 21.01
CA VAL A 36 -15.78 -43.49 21.16
C VAL A 36 -15.71 -42.57 22.37
N PHE A 37 -15.18 -43.03 23.50
CA PHE A 37 -15.03 -42.21 24.71
C PHE A 37 -14.06 -41.03 24.50
N ILE A 38 -12.92 -41.27 23.86
CA ILE A 38 -11.96 -40.21 23.49
C ILE A 38 -12.61 -39.23 22.52
N GLY A 39 -13.36 -39.72 21.53
CA GLY A 39 -14.12 -38.89 20.59
C GLY A 39 -15.18 -38.03 21.28
N LEU A 40 -15.91 -38.57 22.25
CA LEU A 40 -16.88 -37.83 23.05
C LEU A 40 -16.21 -36.76 23.93
N ILE A 41 -15.07 -37.07 24.54
CA ILE A 41 -14.26 -36.08 25.27
C ILE A 41 -13.81 -34.96 24.33
N TYR A 42 -13.31 -35.30 23.14
CA TYR A 42 -12.88 -34.32 22.15
C TYR A 42 -14.04 -33.41 21.73
N ILE A 43 -15.22 -33.97 21.42
CA ILE A 43 -16.43 -33.20 21.08
C ILE A 43 -16.88 -32.30 22.23
N HIS A 44 -16.81 -32.79 23.47
CA HIS A 44 -17.20 -32.00 24.64
C HIS A 44 -16.17 -30.90 24.99
N LYS A 45 -14.93 -31.06 24.54
CA LYS A 45 -13.83 -30.10 24.73
C LYS A 45 -13.57 -29.23 23.49
N LEU A 46 -14.38 -29.33 22.43
CA LEU A 46 -14.17 -28.62 21.18
C LEU A 46 -14.06 -27.10 21.39
N ASP A 47 -14.88 -26.56 22.29
CA ASP A 47 -14.88 -25.13 22.61
C ASP A 47 -13.54 -24.68 23.21
N ILE A 48 -12.90 -25.50 24.05
CA ILE A 48 -11.63 -25.17 24.73
C ILE A 48 -10.43 -25.38 23.79
N ILE A 49 -10.54 -26.28 22.81
CA ILE A 49 -9.44 -26.63 21.89
C ILE A 49 -9.34 -25.63 20.72
N HIS A 50 -10.44 -24.94 20.37
CA HIS A 50 -10.48 -23.98 19.26
C HIS A 50 -10.43 -22.51 19.66
N THR A 51 -10.64 -22.17 20.92
CA THR A 51 -10.49 -20.79 21.37
C THR A 51 -9.02 -20.46 21.56
N ASN A 52 -8.46 -19.72 20.60
CA ASN A 52 -7.25 -18.94 20.82
C ASN A 52 -7.61 -17.88 21.89
N GLU A 53 -7.41 -18.21 23.17
CA GLU A 53 -7.73 -17.36 24.32
C GLU A 53 -6.83 -16.12 24.43
N THR A 54 -5.90 -15.90 23.50
CA THR A 54 -5.25 -14.59 23.38
C THR A 54 -6.35 -13.58 23.05
N PRO A 55 -6.78 -12.72 23.99
CA PRO A 55 -7.73 -11.69 23.65
C PRO A 55 -7.08 -10.88 22.52
N PRO A 56 -7.82 -10.55 21.45
CA PRO A 56 -7.26 -9.69 20.42
C PRO A 56 -6.79 -8.43 21.13
N VAL A 57 -5.50 -8.10 20.97
CA VAL A 57 -5.03 -6.77 21.34
C VAL A 57 -5.72 -5.84 20.36
N LEU A 58 -6.86 -5.29 20.78
CA LEU A 58 -7.52 -4.22 20.08
C LEU A 58 -6.60 -3.00 20.24
N LYS A 59 -5.61 -2.88 19.36
CA LYS A 59 -4.93 -1.62 19.17
C LYS A 59 -6.01 -0.62 18.77
N ASP A 60 -6.17 0.42 19.58
CA ASP A 60 -7.02 1.53 19.22
C ASP A 60 -6.48 2.14 17.93
N THR A 61 -7.14 1.83 16.81
CA THR A 61 -6.78 2.34 15.49
C THR A 61 -7.03 3.83 15.35
N THR A 62 -7.65 4.48 16.36
CA THR A 62 -7.82 5.93 16.41
C THR A 62 -6.64 6.65 17.09
N GLU A 63 -5.80 5.95 17.86
CA GLU A 63 -4.63 6.55 18.53
C GLU A 63 -3.33 6.46 17.72
N VAL A 64 -3.22 5.53 16.76
CA VAL A 64 -2.01 5.41 15.93
C VAL A 64 -2.07 6.39 14.75
N ILE A 65 -1.87 7.67 15.03
CA ILE A 65 -1.40 8.64 14.05
C ILE A 65 0.10 8.85 14.32
N GLU A 66 0.89 7.81 14.07
CA GLU A 66 2.33 8.03 13.92
C GLU A 66 2.55 8.69 12.56
N ASP A 67 2.56 10.02 12.58
CA ASP A 67 2.92 10.79 11.39
C ASP A 67 4.40 10.55 11.10
N LEU A 68 4.74 10.44 9.82
CA LEU A 68 6.12 10.18 9.41
C LEU A 68 7.00 11.34 9.83
N THR A 69 8.20 11.07 10.32
CA THR A 69 9.17 12.13 10.60
C THR A 69 9.55 12.84 9.29
N PRO A 70 9.73 14.17 9.29
CA PRO A 70 10.15 14.88 8.09
C PRO A 70 11.51 14.36 7.62
N VAL A 71 11.56 13.92 6.36
CA VAL A 71 12.78 13.42 5.72
C VAL A 71 13.30 14.50 4.78
N LYS A 72 14.52 14.97 5.03
CA LYS A 72 15.18 15.92 4.13
C LYS A 72 15.47 15.21 2.82
N GLY A 73 15.18 15.90 1.71
CA GLY A 73 15.49 15.37 0.38
C GLY A 73 16.99 15.11 0.26
N GLU A 74 17.34 13.93 -0.22
CA GLU A 74 18.71 13.50 -0.42
C GLU A 74 19.02 13.46 -1.92
N VAL A 75 20.25 13.85 -2.26
CA VAL A 75 20.80 13.56 -3.58
C VAL A 75 21.63 12.31 -3.39
N SER A 76 21.08 11.14 -3.76
CA SER A 76 21.91 9.95 -3.82
C SER A 76 22.94 10.18 -4.92
N VAL A 77 24.22 10.06 -4.57
CA VAL A 77 25.30 10.05 -5.56
C VAL A 77 25.11 8.81 -6.42
N GLY A 78 25.36 8.92 -7.72
CA GLY A 78 25.29 7.75 -8.61
C GLY A 78 26.17 6.61 -8.12
N ILE A 79 25.72 5.38 -8.35
CA ILE A 79 26.45 4.18 -7.92
C ILE A 79 27.72 4.04 -8.76
N ASP A 80 28.83 3.77 -8.07
CA ASP A 80 30.05 3.33 -8.75
C ASP A 80 29.84 1.91 -9.29
N LEU A 81 29.68 1.83 -10.61
CA LEU A 81 29.44 0.59 -11.35
C LEU A 81 30.52 -0.49 -11.10
N VAL A 82 31.73 -0.10 -10.68
CA VAL A 82 32.82 -1.04 -10.34
C VAL A 82 32.50 -1.82 -9.06
N THR A 83 31.81 -1.21 -8.11
CA THR A 83 31.46 -1.84 -6.82
C THR A 83 30.42 -2.95 -6.97
N ILE A 84 29.61 -2.89 -8.03
CA ILE A 84 28.59 -3.91 -8.36
C ILE A 84 29.24 -5.26 -8.66
N LYS A 85 30.46 -5.30 -9.21
CA LYS A 85 31.11 -6.56 -9.56
C LYS A 85 31.70 -7.29 -8.34
N LYS A 86 32.03 -6.55 -7.28
CA LYS A 86 32.69 -7.06 -6.08
C LYS A 86 32.11 -6.38 -4.83
N PRO A 87 31.06 -6.95 -4.22
CA PRO A 87 30.48 -6.40 -3.01
C PRO A 87 31.47 -6.48 -1.85
N SER A 88 31.44 -5.48 -0.98
CA SER A 88 32.11 -5.53 0.32
C SER A 88 31.34 -6.40 1.32
N GLU A 89 32.00 -6.86 2.38
CA GLU A 89 31.36 -7.64 3.45
C GLU A 89 30.15 -6.90 4.06
N LYS A 90 30.29 -5.58 4.23
CA LYS A 90 29.22 -4.72 4.76
C LYS A 90 27.98 -4.72 3.85
N GLN A 91 28.16 -4.77 2.54
CA GLN A 91 27.05 -4.83 1.58
C GLN A 91 26.36 -6.19 1.62
N ILE A 92 27.12 -7.28 1.76
CA ILE A 92 26.55 -8.62 1.92
C ILE A 92 25.73 -8.70 3.21
N GLN A 93 26.27 -8.21 4.34
CA GLN A 93 25.58 -8.20 5.62
C GLN A 93 24.30 -7.36 5.58
N LYS A 94 24.36 -6.16 4.97
CA LYS A 94 23.17 -5.33 4.79
C LYS A 94 22.14 -6.00 3.88
N GLY A 95 22.60 -6.65 2.82
CA GLY A 95 21.78 -7.46 1.91
C GLY A 95 21.07 -8.61 2.63
N GLU A 96 21.74 -9.27 3.56
CA GLU A 96 21.16 -10.31 4.43
C GLU A 96 20.02 -9.76 5.27
N GLU A 97 20.26 -8.66 6.01
CA GLU A 97 19.24 -8.02 6.85
C GLU A 97 18.00 -7.63 6.03
N LEU A 98 18.22 -7.04 4.86
CA LEU A 98 17.15 -6.63 3.94
C LEU A 98 16.43 -7.84 3.35
N TYR A 99 17.15 -8.90 2.97
CA TYR A 99 16.55 -10.12 2.44
C TYR A 99 15.69 -10.83 3.48
N ILE A 100 16.17 -10.93 4.73
CA ILE A 100 15.40 -11.53 5.83
C ILE A 100 14.13 -10.72 6.08
N ALA A 101 14.23 -9.39 6.11
CA ALA A 101 13.10 -8.52 6.38
C ALA A 101 12.03 -8.51 5.26
N ASN A 102 12.44 -8.66 3.99
CA ASN A 102 11.56 -8.41 2.85
C ASN A 102 11.25 -9.66 2.01
N CYS A 103 12.19 -10.62 1.91
CA CYS A 103 12.15 -11.69 0.93
C CYS A 103 11.95 -13.08 1.55
N ALA A 104 12.59 -13.34 2.69
CA ALA A 104 12.61 -14.67 3.33
C ALA A 104 11.22 -15.18 3.72
N VAL A 105 10.28 -14.29 4.04
CA VAL A 105 8.89 -14.68 4.38
C VAL A 105 8.22 -15.47 3.23
N CYS A 106 8.55 -15.16 1.99
CA CYS A 106 8.00 -15.84 0.80
C CYS A 106 8.99 -16.85 0.21
N HIS A 107 10.28 -16.47 0.11
CA HIS A 107 11.29 -17.28 -0.57
C HIS A 107 12.07 -18.23 0.34
N GLY A 108 11.87 -18.16 1.66
CA GLY A 108 12.65 -18.90 2.65
C GLY A 108 14.01 -18.25 2.89
N GLU A 109 14.59 -18.47 4.08
CA GLU A 109 15.91 -17.92 4.45
C GLU A 109 17.02 -18.39 3.50
N GLN A 110 16.92 -19.62 3.00
CA GLN A 110 17.87 -20.22 2.05
C GLN A 110 17.43 -20.12 0.58
N GLY A 111 16.35 -19.39 0.28
CA GLY A 111 15.90 -19.18 -1.10
C GLY A 111 15.19 -20.37 -1.76
N ASN A 112 14.73 -21.35 -0.99
CA ASN A 112 14.09 -22.58 -1.50
C ASN A 112 12.65 -22.37 -2.03
N GLY A 113 12.08 -21.17 -1.90
CA GLY A 113 10.69 -20.88 -2.27
C GLY A 113 9.66 -21.50 -1.32
N ASP A 114 10.07 -21.87 -0.11
CA ASP A 114 9.29 -22.57 0.91
C ASP A 114 8.95 -21.70 2.13
N GLY A 115 9.13 -20.38 2.01
CA GLY A 115 8.82 -19.43 3.08
C GLY A 115 7.35 -19.52 3.51
N PRO A 116 7.03 -19.31 4.81
CA PRO A 116 5.69 -19.52 5.35
C PRO A 116 4.60 -18.67 4.68
N GLY A 117 4.94 -17.45 4.23
CA GLY A 117 4.05 -16.58 3.46
C GLY A 117 3.92 -16.96 1.98
N GLY A 118 4.80 -17.83 1.49
CA GLY A 118 4.86 -18.30 0.11
C GLY A 118 4.01 -19.52 -0.21
N ILE A 119 3.72 -20.36 0.79
CA ILE A 119 3.13 -21.70 0.62
C ILE A 119 1.79 -21.67 -0.14
N ALA A 120 0.95 -20.67 0.15
CA ALA A 120 -0.39 -20.55 -0.42
C ALA A 120 -0.45 -19.76 -1.75
N LEU A 121 0.66 -19.17 -2.20
CA LEU A 121 0.68 -18.33 -3.39
C LEU A 121 0.60 -19.16 -4.68
N GLN A 122 -0.12 -18.63 -5.66
CA GLN A 122 -0.20 -19.17 -7.03
C GLN A 122 0.15 -18.06 -8.04
N PRO A 123 1.26 -18.17 -8.79
CA PRO A 123 2.28 -19.23 -8.71
C PRO A 123 3.06 -19.18 -7.38
N LYS A 124 3.65 -20.32 -6.99
CA LYS A 124 4.55 -20.38 -5.83
C LYS A 124 5.77 -19.48 -6.02
N PRO A 125 6.38 -18.95 -4.93
CA PRO A 125 7.63 -18.24 -5.01
C PRO A 125 8.73 -19.06 -5.66
N ARG A 126 9.70 -18.37 -6.26
CA ARG A 126 10.80 -19.03 -6.95
C ARG A 126 11.76 -19.66 -5.95
N ASN A 127 12.12 -20.92 -6.22
CA ASN A 127 13.28 -21.58 -5.64
C ASN A 127 14.52 -21.14 -6.43
N TYR A 128 15.46 -20.47 -5.78
CA TYR A 128 16.61 -19.87 -6.45
C TYR A 128 17.64 -20.90 -6.93
N HIS A 129 17.67 -22.09 -6.32
CA HIS A 129 18.55 -23.22 -6.69
C HIS A 129 18.09 -23.96 -7.96
N GLU A 130 16.94 -23.59 -8.51
CA GLU A 130 16.48 -24.10 -9.80
C GLU A 130 16.96 -23.21 -10.94
N SER A 131 17.65 -23.79 -11.92
CA SER A 131 18.17 -23.06 -13.09
C SER A 131 17.07 -22.63 -14.06
N GLU A 132 15.93 -23.34 -14.09
CA GLU A 132 14.79 -23.05 -14.97
C GLU A 132 13.63 -22.36 -14.23
N GLY A 133 12.65 -21.85 -14.98
CA GLY A 133 11.42 -21.29 -14.41
C GLY A 133 11.52 -19.84 -13.91
N TRP A 134 12.66 -19.17 -14.10
CA TRP A 134 12.80 -17.74 -13.84
C TRP A 134 12.04 -16.91 -14.88
N LYS A 135 11.02 -16.17 -14.45
CA LYS A 135 10.14 -15.40 -15.36
C LYS A 135 10.85 -14.28 -16.10
N ASN A 136 11.73 -13.55 -15.41
CA ASN A 136 12.55 -12.49 -15.99
C ASN A 136 13.98 -12.99 -16.30
N GLY A 137 14.29 -14.25 -15.99
CA GLY A 137 15.64 -14.83 -16.00
C GLY A 137 16.38 -14.68 -14.66
N ASN A 138 17.55 -15.31 -14.54
CA ASN A 138 18.33 -15.45 -13.31
C ASN A 138 19.67 -14.68 -13.33
N SER A 139 19.91 -13.88 -14.37
CA SER A 139 21.11 -13.04 -14.45
C SER A 139 21.01 -11.85 -13.49
N PHE A 140 22.14 -11.19 -13.20
CA PHE A 140 22.17 -10.11 -12.20
C PHE A 140 21.22 -8.96 -12.57
N SER A 141 21.22 -8.55 -13.85
CA SER A 141 20.33 -7.50 -14.36
C SER A 141 18.86 -7.89 -14.36
N GLN A 142 18.57 -9.17 -14.58
CA GLN A 142 17.23 -9.73 -14.60
C GLN A 142 16.62 -9.84 -13.19
N ILE A 143 17.43 -10.20 -12.20
CA ILE A 143 17.02 -10.18 -10.80
C ILE A 143 16.79 -8.73 -10.37
N PHE A 144 17.67 -7.79 -10.72
CA PHE A 144 17.46 -6.37 -10.44
C PHE A 144 16.17 -5.84 -11.06
N LYS A 145 15.89 -6.18 -12.33
CA LYS A 145 14.62 -5.88 -13.00
C LYS A 145 13.43 -6.39 -12.20
N THR A 146 13.53 -7.62 -11.67
CA THR A 146 12.47 -8.23 -10.86
C THR A 146 12.23 -7.45 -9.56
N LEU A 147 13.28 -6.98 -8.89
CA LEU A 147 13.14 -6.12 -7.71
C LEU A 147 12.59 -4.73 -8.07
N GLN A 148 12.93 -4.20 -9.25
CA GLN A 148 12.49 -2.88 -9.71
C GLN A 148 11.04 -2.85 -10.18
N GLU A 149 10.57 -3.88 -10.88
CA GLU A 149 9.26 -3.88 -11.54
C GLU A 149 8.26 -4.83 -10.87
N GLY A 150 8.74 -5.77 -10.06
CA GLY A 150 7.94 -6.90 -9.60
C GLY A 150 7.62 -7.86 -10.75
N ILE A 151 6.69 -8.78 -10.50
CA ILE A 151 6.16 -9.68 -11.53
C ILE A 151 4.64 -9.56 -11.53
N PRO A 152 4.05 -8.93 -12.57
CA PRO A 152 2.62 -8.78 -12.69
C PRO A 152 1.85 -10.10 -12.55
N LYS A 153 0.69 -10.05 -11.90
CA LYS A 153 -0.19 -11.21 -11.66
C LYS A 153 0.47 -12.32 -10.82
N THR A 154 1.35 -11.95 -9.90
CA THR A 154 1.92 -12.86 -8.88
C THR A 154 1.98 -12.16 -7.53
N GLY A 155 2.41 -12.86 -6.48
CA GLY A 155 2.70 -12.25 -5.18
C GLY A 155 4.00 -11.42 -5.13
N MET A 156 4.81 -11.40 -6.20
CA MET A 156 6.06 -10.64 -6.24
C MET A 156 5.79 -9.18 -6.64
N THR A 157 5.64 -8.30 -5.64
CA THR A 157 5.49 -6.85 -5.85
C THR A 157 6.79 -6.18 -6.28
N SER A 158 6.70 -4.93 -6.73
CA SER A 158 7.87 -4.07 -6.90
C SER A 158 8.42 -3.64 -5.53
N TYR A 159 9.74 -3.57 -5.44
CA TYR A 159 10.51 -3.06 -4.30
C TYR A 159 11.21 -1.74 -4.67
N ASP A 160 10.62 -0.92 -5.54
CA ASP A 160 11.16 0.38 -5.97
C ASP A 160 11.22 1.45 -4.86
N PHE A 161 10.57 1.18 -3.72
CA PHE A 161 10.69 1.97 -2.50
C PHE A 161 12.04 1.76 -1.78
N LEU A 162 12.74 0.65 -2.04
CA LEU A 162 14.11 0.45 -1.58
C LEU A 162 15.09 1.23 -2.46
N SER A 163 16.19 1.69 -1.87
CA SER A 163 17.23 2.36 -2.64
C SER A 163 17.81 1.42 -3.71
N VAL A 164 18.52 1.97 -4.69
CA VAL A 164 19.16 1.13 -5.71
C VAL A 164 20.24 0.26 -5.06
N GLU A 165 21.01 0.87 -4.17
CA GLU A 165 22.07 0.25 -3.37
C GLU A 165 21.52 -0.92 -2.55
N ASP A 166 20.41 -0.72 -1.85
CA ASP A 166 19.76 -1.77 -1.05
C ASP A 166 19.34 -2.97 -1.90
N ARG A 167 18.82 -2.72 -3.11
CA ARG A 167 18.43 -3.80 -4.03
C ARG A 167 19.64 -4.54 -4.58
N LEU A 168 20.74 -3.84 -4.87
CA LEU A 168 21.98 -4.49 -5.26
C LEU A 168 22.55 -5.33 -4.12
N ASP A 169 22.55 -4.81 -2.90
CA ASP A 169 22.98 -5.50 -1.68
C ASP A 169 22.16 -6.79 -1.46
N ILE A 170 20.83 -6.74 -1.62
CA ILE A 170 19.97 -7.94 -1.60
C ILE A 170 20.43 -8.97 -2.64
N ILE A 171 20.67 -8.55 -3.89
CA ILE A 171 21.10 -9.48 -4.95
C ILE A 171 22.47 -10.07 -4.61
N HIS A 172 23.39 -9.28 -4.05
CA HIS A 172 24.69 -9.77 -3.60
C HIS A 172 24.56 -10.85 -2.54
N TYR A 173 23.70 -10.66 -1.54
CA TYR A 173 23.39 -11.69 -0.56
C TYR A 173 22.70 -12.92 -1.19
N MET A 174 21.75 -12.74 -2.11
CA MET A 174 21.13 -13.87 -2.82
C MET A 174 22.17 -14.77 -3.50
N LYS A 175 23.26 -14.20 -4.01
CA LYS A 175 24.36 -14.96 -4.63
C LYS A 175 25.23 -15.71 -3.62
N THR A 176 25.27 -15.31 -2.34
CA THR A 176 26.00 -16.06 -1.30
C THR A 176 25.24 -17.32 -0.88
N ILE A 177 23.91 -17.23 -0.79
CA ILE A 177 23.04 -18.38 -0.49
C ILE A 177 22.73 -19.24 -1.71
N THR A 178 22.89 -18.69 -2.93
CA THR A 178 22.68 -19.42 -4.21
C THR A 178 23.90 -19.28 -5.14
N PRO A 179 24.99 -20.06 -4.92
CA PRO A 179 26.23 -19.95 -5.69
C PRO A 179 26.09 -20.30 -7.19
N GLU A 180 25.03 -21.00 -7.57
CA GLU A 180 24.74 -21.40 -8.96
C GLU A 180 24.31 -20.23 -9.86
N LEU A 181 23.92 -19.09 -9.27
CA LEU A 181 23.49 -17.92 -10.03
C LEU A 181 24.63 -17.37 -10.90
N PRO A 182 24.38 -17.01 -12.17
CA PRO A 182 25.39 -16.47 -13.08
C PRO A 182 26.16 -15.29 -12.50
N GLY A 183 27.47 -15.26 -12.72
CA GLY A 183 28.33 -14.14 -12.30
C GLY A 183 27.95 -12.82 -13.00
N VAL A 184 28.33 -11.69 -12.39
CA VAL A 184 28.03 -10.36 -12.94
C VAL A 184 28.98 -10.02 -14.07
N THR A 185 28.44 -9.70 -15.26
CA THR A 185 29.22 -9.28 -16.42
C THR A 185 29.23 -7.75 -16.59
N GLU A 186 30.27 -7.22 -17.24
CA GLU A 186 30.38 -5.77 -17.50
C GLU A 186 29.31 -5.26 -18.48
N SER A 187 28.89 -6.11 -19.43
CA SER A 187 27.79 -5.79 -20.34
C SER A 187 26.49 -5.57 -19.57
N GLU A 188 26.16 -6.47 -18.63
CA GLU A 188 24.94 -6.34 -17.84
C GLU A 188 24.91 -5.06 -17.01
N ILE A 189 26.04 -4.71 -16.38
CA ILE A 189 26.14 -3.48 -15.58
C ILE A 189 25.89 -2.25 -16.47
N LYS A 190 26.46 -2.24 -17.68
CA LYS A 190 26.27 -1.15 -18.63
C LYS A 190 24.82 -1.05 -19.11
N ASP A 191 24.18 -2.18 -19.42
CA ASP A 191 22.79 -2.22 -19.88
C ASP A 191 21.83 -1.77 -18.77
N MET A 192 22.11 -2.16 -17.52
CA MET A 192 21.37 -1.69 -16.35
C MET A 192 21.53 -0.18 -16.14
N ASP A 193 22.75 0.35 -16.26
CA ASP A 193 22.98 1.78 -16.13
C ASP A 193 22.24 2.58 -17.21
N GLN A 194 22.24 2.10 -18.45
CA GLN A 194 21.48 2.72 -19.53
C GLN A 194 19.96 2.69 -19.29
N THR A 195 19.45 1.59 -18.74
CA THR A 195 18.01 1.40 -18.53
C THR A 195 17.50 2.16 -17.31
N TYR A 196 18.28 2.17 -16.22
CA TYR A 196 17.84 2.65 -14.91
C TYR A 196 18.60 3.88 -14.41
N SER A 197 19.60 4.37 -15.16
CA SER A 197 20.41 5.55 -14.82
C SER A 197 21.06 5.44 -13.44
N LEU A 198 21.66 4.29 -13.13
CA LEU A 198 22.21 3.97 -11.80
C LEU A 198 23.35 4.92 -11.41
N SER A 199 24.15 5.35 -12.38
CA SER A 199 25.26 6.28 -12.23
C SER A 199 24.86 7.76 -12.22
N ALA A 200 23.62 8.09 -12.60
CA ALA A 200 23.19 9.49 -12.73
C ALA A 200 22.85 10.15 -11.37
N GLY A 201 22.79 9.38 -10.29
CA GLY A 201 22.30 9.85 -8.99
C GLY A 201 20.82 10.21 -9.03
N ARG A 202 20.15 10.17 -7.88
CA ARG A 202 18.72 10.49 -7.80
C ARG A 202 18.48 11.59 -6.77
N LYS A 203 17.75 12.62 -7.18
CA LYS A 203 17.27 13.65 -6.26
C LYS A 203 15.93 13.21 -5.69
N VAL A 204 15.94 12.72 -4.46
CA VAL A 204 14.70 12.44 -3.71
C VAL A 204 14.21 13.78 -3.14
N PRO A 205 12.97 14.21 -3.43
CA PRO A 205 12.44 15.45 -2.86
C PRO A 205 12.26 15.31 -1.34
N SER A 206 12.25 16.43 -0.63
CA SER A 206 11.95 16.41 0.81
C SER A 206 10.53 15.95 1.05
N GLN A 207 10.33 15.12 2.06
CA GLN A 207 9.02 14.63 2.49
C GLN A 207 8.67 15.27 3.82
N ILE A 208 7.43 15.76 3.94
CA ILE A 208 6.90 16.30 5.19
C ILE A 208 5.74 15.44 5.70
N PRO A 209 5.55 15.37 7.02
CA PRO A 209 4.39 14.71 7.63
C PRO A 209 3.07 15.29 7.11
N VAL A 210 2.00 14.49 7.14
CA VAL A 210 0.67 14.92 6.68
C VAL A 210 0.16 16.09 7.53
N SER A 211 0.36 16.03 8.85
CA SER A 211 -0.01 17.11 9.76
C SER A 211 0.69 18.42 9.40
N MET A 212 1.99 18.36 9.09
CA MET A 212 2.77 19.53 8.66
C MET A 212 2.28 20.08 7.33
N ALA A 213 1.91 19.21 6.39
CA ALA A 213 1.32 19.63 5.12
C ALA A 213 -0.03 20.36 5.34
N VAL A 214 -0.90 19.84 6.22
CA VAL A 214 -2.18 20.50 6.56
C VAL A 214 -1.95 21.88 7.17
N VAL A 215 -1.00 22.02 8.09
CA VAL A 215 -0.66 23.32 8.70
C VAL A 215 -0.16 24.30 7.64
N LYS A 216 0.78 23.88 6.78
CA LYS A 216 1.27 24.75 5.68
C LYS A 216 0.16 25.18 4.74
N LEU A 217 -0.71 24.27 4.32
CA LEU A 217 -1.86 24.60 3.47
C LEU A 217 -2.82 25.57 4.16
N ALA A 218 -3.02 25.42 5.47
CA ALA A 218 -3.85 26.33 6.25
C ALA A 218 -3.23 27.73 6.34
N ASP A 219 -1.92 27.82 6.54
CA ASP A 219 -1.16 29.07 6.60
C ASP A 219 -1.15 29.79 5.23
N GLU A 220 -0.88 29.06 4.15
CA GLU A 220 -0.95 29.59 2.78
C GLU A 220 -2.35 30.12 2.45
N SER A 221 -3.39 29.46 2.93
CA SER A 221 -4.78 29.90 2.74
C SER A 221 -5.21 31.07 3.64
N LYS A 222 -4.40 31.50 4.63
CA LYS A 222 -4.82 32.50 5.62
C LYS A 222 -5.02 33.88 5.00
N SER A 223 -4.09 34.33 4.17
CA SER A 223 -4.19 35.62 3.45
C SER A 223 -5.43 35.69 2.57
N ASP A 224 -5.73 34.62 1.83
CA ASP A 224 -6.94 34.51 1.02
C ASP A 224 -8.21 34.62 1.87
N LYS A 225 -8.26 33.95 3.03
CA LYS A 225 -9.42 34.02 3.93
C LYS A 225 -9.65 35.44 4.47
N ASP A 226 -8.59 36.13 4.87
CA ASP A 226 -8.68 37.50 5.37
C ASP A 226 -9.16 38.46 4.27
N ASN A 227 -8.67 38.30 3.04
CA ASN A 227 -9.10 39.10 1.89
C ASN A 227 -10.56 38.83 1.50
N VAL A 228 -11.00 37.56 1.50
CA VAL A 228 -12.41 37.21 1.29
C VAL A 228 -13.28 37.89 2.35
N LYS A 229 -12.87 37.84 3.63
CA LYS A 229 -13.63 38.45 4.73
C LYS A 229 -13.77 39.96 4.54
N LYS A 230 -12.68 40.67 4.23
CA LYS A 230 -12.70 42.12 3.96
C LYS A 230 -13.64 42.50 2.83
N ILE A 231 -13.58 41.78 1.70
CA ILE A 231 -14.45 42.04 0.55
C ILE A 231 -15.92 41.80 0.90
N ILE A 232 -16.22 40.73 1.62
CA ILE A 232 -17.60 40.40 2.01
C ILE A 232 -18.15 41.42 3.01
N GLU A 233 -17.32 41.91 3.92
CA GLU A 233 -17.67 42.97 4.86
C GLU A 233 -17.91 44.31 4.14
N HIS A 234 -17.07 44.65 3.14
CA HIS A 234 -17.30 45.80 2.25
C HIS A 234 -18.63 45.70 1.50
N ILE A 235 -18.91 44.56 0.88
CA ILE A 235 -20.18 44.32 0.17
C ILE A 235 -21.36 44.52 1.13
N LYS A 236 -21.28 44.01 2.36
CA LYS A 236 -22.34 44.15 3.36
C LYS A 236 -22.58 45.61 3.75
N ASN A 237 -21.51 46.41 3.85
CA ASN A 237 -21.58 47.79 4.32
C ASN A 237 -21.94 48.80 3.22
N ASN A 238 -21.85 48.42 1.93
CA ASN A 238 -22.07 49.31 0.79
C ASN A 238 -23.16 48.77 -0.17
N PRO A 239 -24.44 48.71 0.26
CA PRO A 239 -25.53 48.14 -0.54
C PRO A 239 -25.91 48.97 -1.78
N ASN A 240 -25.46 50.22 -1.87
CA ASN A 240 -25.84 51.14 -2.94
C ASN A 240 -24.87 51.12 -4.14
N GLU A 241 -23.85 50.24 -4.12
CA GLU A 241 -22.86 50.17 -5.20
C GLU A 241 -23.46 49.53 -6.47
N PRO A 242 -23.15 50.07 -7.68
CA PRO A 242 -23.59 49.47 -8.94
C PRO A 242 -23.09 48.03 -9.06
N GLY A 243 -24.00 47.06 -9.11
CA GLY A 243 -23.69 45.62 -9.18
C GLY A 243 -23.93 44.85 -7.87
N TYR A 244 -24.22 45.52 -6.76
CA TYR A 244 -24.58 44.88 -5.48
C TYR A 244 -25.79 43.95 -5.62
N ASP A 245 -26.89 44.43 -6.20
CA ASP A 245 -28.14 43.68 -6.35
C ASP A 245 -27.98 42.48 -7.29
N ILE A 246 -27.24 42.67 -8.39
CA ILE A 246 -26.94 41.62 -9.37
C ILE A 246 -26.09 40.53 -8.70
N PHE A 247 -25.04 40.93 -7.96
CA PHE A 247 -24.20 39.98 -7.24
C PHE A 247 -25.00 39.20 -6.18
N ASN A 248 -25.86 39.88 -5.40
CA ASN A 248 -26.68 39.21 -4.39
C ASN A 248 -27.70 38.24 -4.97
N THR A 249 -28.19 38.52 -6.18
CA THR A 249 -29.15 37.66 -6.87
C THR A 249 -28.48 36.42 -7.44
N ILE A 250 -27.29 36.59 -8.02
CA ILE A 250 -26.59 35.54 -8.79
C ILE A 250 -25.60 34.74 -7.93
N ALA A 251 -25.06 35.28 -6.83
CA ALA A 251 -24.16 34.55 -5.95
C ALA A 251 -24.93 33.69 -4.93
N VAL A 252 -24.91 32.36 -5.09
CA VAL A 252 -25.48 31.41 -4.11
C VAL A 252 -24.68 31.44 -2.83
N ASN A 253 -23.35 31.40 -2.95
CA ASN A 253 -22.43 31.46 -1.83
C ASN A 253 -21.42 32.57 -2.07
N LYS A 254 -21.68 33.74 -1.47
CA LYS A 254 -20.88 34.97 -1.66
C LYS A 254 -19.42 34.76 -1.27
N MET A 255 -19.14 34.08 -0.16
CA MET A 255 -17.78 33.76 0.29
C MET A 255 -17.04 32.91 -0.76
N LYS A 256 -17.71 31.89 -1.30
CA LYS A 256 -17.15 31.00 -2.32
C LYS A 256 -16.97 31.69 -3.67
N ALA A 257 -17.92 32.56 -4.06
CA ALA A 257 -17.82 33.40 -5.25
C ALA A 257 -16.58 34.30 -5.19
N VAL A 258 -16.44 35.06 -4.11
CA VAL A 258 -15.28 35.94 -3.92
C VAL A 258 -13.97 35.14 -3.82
N SER A 259 -13.95 34.03 -3.07
CA SER A 259 -12.76 33.18 -2.95
C SER A 259 -12.32 32.57 -4.28
N THR A 260 -13.27 32.13 -5.10
CA THR A 260 -12.98 31.56 -6.43
C THR A 260 -12.35 32.60 -7.35
N LEU A 261 -12.84 33.84 -7.30
CA LEU A 261 -12.31 34.95 -8.10
C LEU A 261 -10.93 35.44 -7.59
N LEU A 262 -10.68 35.40 -6.28
CA LEU A 262 -9.36 35.76 -5.75
C LEU A 262 -8.25 34.79 -6.18
N LYS A 263 -8.56 33.50 -6.28
CA LYS A 263 -7.61 32.43 -6.61
C LYS A 263 -7.21 32.33 -8.08
N SER A 264 -7.88 33.06 -8.97
CA SER A 264 -7.63 32.96 -10.41
C SER A 264 -7.53 34.33 -11.07
N GLN A 265 -6.62 34.44 -12.05
CA GLN A 265 -6.46 35.63 -12.89
C GLN A 265 -7.26 35.53 -14.20
N ILE A 266 -7.76 34.34 -14.55
CA ILE A 266 -8.34 34.02 -15.87
C ILE A 266 -9.57 34.88 -16.19
N TRP A 267 -10.40 35.17 -15.19
CA TRP A 267 -11.63 35.95 -15.35
C TRP A 267 -11.41 37.46 -15.55
N ARG A 268 -10.17 37.96 -15.40
CA ARG A 268 -9.86 39.40 -15.43
C ARG A 268 -9.70 39.98 -16.84
N GLY A 269 -9.83 39.15 -17.88
CA GLY A 269 -9.73 39.58 -19.28
C GLY A 269 -10.91 40.42 -19.75
N GLY A 270 -12.04 40.37 -19.06
CA GLY A 270 -13.27 41.06 -19.44
C GLY A 270 -14.53 40.34 -18.98
N ALA A 271 -15.69 40.92 -19.28
CA ALA A 271 -16.99 40.37 -18.90
C ALA A 271 -17.25 38.98 -19.50
N ASN A 272 -16.76 38.71 -20.71
CA ASN A 272 -16.94 37.42 -21.40
C ASN A 272 -16.04 36.33 -20.80
N GLU A 273 -14.79 36.67 -20.47
CA GLU A 273 -13.83 35.79 -19.80
C GLU A 273 -14.30 35.47 -18.38
N PHE A 274 -14.89 36.45 -17.70
CA PHE A 274 -15.56 36.26 -16.42
C PHE A 274 -16.73 35.28 -16.52
N LEU A 275 -17.64 35.48 -17.48
CA LEU A 275 -18.74 34.56 -17.70
C LEU A 275 -18.23 33.15 -17.99
N ASN A 276 -17.27 33.01 -18.91
CA ASN A 276 -16.70 31.72 -19.27
C ASN A 276 -16.03 31.01 -18.08
N PHE A 277 -15.28 31.75 -17.26
CA PHE A 277 -14.68 31.22 -16.04
C PHE A 277 -15.74 30.73 -15.03
N VAL A 278 -16.82 31.48 -14.86
CA VAL A 278 -17.89 31.14 -13.91
C VAL A 278 -18.68 29.91 -14.38
N ILE A 279 -19.00 29.80 -15.67
CA ILE A 279 -19.80 28.68 -16.21
C ILE A 279 -18.99 27.38 -16.31
N THR A 280 -17.68 27.47 -16.59
CA THR A 280 -16.81 26.28 -16.66
C THR A 280 -16.48 25.73 -15.28
N ASN A 281 -16.46 26.59 -14.25
CA ASN A 281 -16.24 26.20 -12.87
C ASN A 281 -17.55 25.88 -12.14
N ARG A 282 -17.89 24.59 -12.06
CA ARG A 282 -19.09 24.09 -11.34
C ARG A 282 -19.12 24.42 -9.84
N GLN A 283 -18.00 24.86 -9.27
CA GLN A 283 -17.87 25.24 -7.86
C GLN A 283 -17.59 26.75 -7.71
N SER A 284 -17.98 27.57 -8.68
CA SER A 284 -17.71 29.01 -8.67
C SER A 284 -18.47 29.78 -7.59
N GLY A 285 -19.55 29.24 -7.03
CA GLY A 285 -20.39 29.91 -6.04
C GLY A 285 -21.48 30.81 -6.63
N PHE A 286 -21.57 30.89 -7.96
CA PHE A 286 -22.63 31.59 -8.71
C PHE A 286 -23.72 30.62 -9.20
N LYS A 287 -24.92 31.15 -9.44
CA LYS A 287 -26.03 30.44 -10.10
C LYS A 287 -25.76 30.30 -11.61
N PRO A 288 -26.28 29.24 -12.25
CA PRO A 288 -26.29 29.13 -13.72
C PRO A 288 -26.98 30.30 -14.41
N ASP A 289 -27.93 30.96 -13.73
CA ASP A 289 -28.70 32.12 -14.19
C ASP A 289 -27.83 33.31 -14.63
N ILE A 290 -26.53 33.32 -14.28
CA ILE A 290 -25.57 34.29 -14.80
C ILE A 290 -25.52 34.32 -16.33
N MET A 291 -25.83 33.20 -17.00
CA MET A 291 -25.92 33.10 -18.46
C MET A 291 -27.10 33.86 -19.06
N LEU A 292 -28.09 34.20 -18.22
CA LEU A 292 -29.30 34.92 -18.61
C LEU A 292 -29.18 36.43 -18.40
N LEU A 293 -28.09 36.91 -17.81
CA LEU A 293 -27.85 38.34 -17.63
C LEU A 293 -27.72 39.04 -18.98
N SER A 294 -28.22 40.29 -19.05
CA SER A 294 -27.96 41.15 -20.19
C SER A 294 -26.45 41.47 -20.29
N LYS A 295 -25.99 41.88 -21.48
CA LYS A 295 -24.58 42.29 -21.67
C LYS A 295 -24.20 43.45 -20.75
N ASP A 296 -25.14 44.34 -20.47
CA ASP A 296 -24.95 45.50 -19.60
C ASP A 296 -24.86 45.06 -18.14
N ASP A 297 -25.76 44.20 -17.68
CA ASP A 297 -25.74 43.65 -16.31
C ASP A 297 -24.47 42.82 -16.04
N LEU A 298 -24.03 42.03 -17.02
CA LEU A 298 -22.79 41.27 -16.94
C LEU A 298 -21.58 42.20 -16.83
N SER A 299 -21.58 43.31 -17.58
CA SER A 299 -20.51 44.31 -17.54
C SER A 299 -20.49 45.06 -16.21
N ILE A 300 -21.66 45.43 -15.67
CA ILE A 300 -21.81 46.05 -14.36
C ILE A 300 -21.29 45.10 -13.26
N LEU A 301 -21.73 43.84 -13.28
CA LEU A 301 -21.29 42.82 -12.33
C LEU A 301 -19.78 42.58 -12.39
N TYR A 302 -19.22 42.47 -13.59
CA TYR A 302 -17.77 42.32 -13.79
C TYR A 302 -16.99 43.51 -13.22
N ASN A 303 -17.40 44.74 -13.56
CA ASN A 303 -16.72 45.95 -13.09
C ASN A 303 -16.80 46.10 -11.57
N TYR A 304 -17.97 45.79 -10.98
CA TYR A 304 -18.18 45.75 -9.54
C TYR A 304 -17.20 44.79 -8.85
N LEU A 305 -17.17 43.52 -9.27
CA LEU A 305 -16.31 42.50 -8.67
C LEU A 305 -14.83 42.75 -8.93
N SER A 306 -14.47 43.25 -10.11
CA SER A 306 -13.11 43.64 -10.46
C SER A 306 -12.62 44.81 -9.60
N GLY A 307 -13.47 45.81 -9.35
CA GLY A 307 -13.18 46.92 -8.45
C GLY A 307 -12.90 46.46 -7.01
N LEU A 308 -13.80 45.64 -6.46
CA LEU A 308 -13.68 45.10 -5.10
C LEU A 308 -12.41 44.26 -4.89
N ILE A 309 -12.03 43.49 -5.91
CA ILE A 309 -10.87 42.58 -5.85
C ILE A 309 -9.56 43.31 -6.15
N LYS A 310 -9.54 44.32 -7.04
CA LYS A 310 -8.33 45.13 -7.31
C LYS A 310 -7.90 45.96 -6.11
N VAL A 311 -8.84 46.60 -5.41
CA VAL A 311 -8.54 47.45 -4.23
C VAL A 311 -7.89 46.65 -3.10
N ASN A 312 -8.22 45.36 -2.97
CA ASN A 312 -7.74 44.49 -1.91
C ASN A 312 -6.50 43.63 -2.28
N GLN A 313 -5.89 43.85 -3.44
CA GLN A 313 -4.64 43.19 -3.85
C GLN A 313 -3.41 44.13 -3.88
N THR A 314 -3.58 45.40 -3.53
CA THR A 314 -2.49 46.37 -3.35
C THR A 314 -1.91 46.29 -1.93
N ILE A 315 -1.30 45.16 -1.57
CA ILE A 315 -0.24 45.02 -0.55
C ILE A 315 0.69 43.89 -1.01
#